data_AF-A0A523YQT8-F1
#
_entry.id   AF-A0A523YQT8-F1
#
_cell.length_a   1.000
_cell.length_b   1.000
_cell.length_c   1.000
_cell.angle_alpha   90.00
_cell.angle_beta   90.00
_cell.angle_gamma   90.00
#
_symmetry.space_group_name_H-M   'P 1'
#
loop_
_entity.id
_entity.type
_entity.pdbx_description
1 polymer ?
#
loop_
_entity_poly.entity_id
_entity_poly.type
_entity_poly.pdbx_seq_one_letter_code
_entity_poly.pdbx_strand_id
1 'polypeptide(L)'
;MKKPLLTAVCVIAFAFGVSAQVPAPFSLYAGGALSLPNAPDDFKDSFKTGYHGLVGLGYKMGPGFQLVGKAEYHKFAFDFAGLSGVDGGDNKMWMFGGDGRLAFGLPAAPIKPFVFGGVGLASIKYDDIGGNLTLATELNDALPDAQNKVYYNIGAGVELKFGPSFNL
;
A
#
# COMPACT_ATOMS: atom_id res chain seq x y z
N MET A 1 -13.85 20.86 -21.52
CA MET A 1 -12.63 20.09 -21.86
C MET A 1 -12.49 18.75 -21.11
N LYS A 2 -13.59 18.09 -20.68
CA LYS A 2 -13.53 16.90 -19.79
C LYS A 2 -13.88 15.57 -20.46
N LYS A 3 -14.48 15.59 -21.65
CA LYS A 3 -14.97 14.38 -22.34
C LYS A 3 -13.90 13.58 -23.11
N PRO A 4 -12.98 14.21 -23.88
CA PRO A 4 -11.99 13.42 -24.64
C PRO A 4 -10.90 12.79 -23.76
N LEU A 5 -10.57 13.43 -22.62
CA LEU A 5 -9.62 12.88 -21.66
C LEU A 5 -10.17 11.61 -20.98
N LEU A 6 -11.45 11.61 -20.60
CA LEU A 6 -12.10 10.46 -19.99
C LEU A 6 -12.22 9.29 -20.99
N THR A 7 -12.54 9.58 -22.25
CA THR A 7 -12.56 8.57 -23.32
C THR A 7 -11.17 8.00 -23.59
N ALA A 8 -10.11 8.83 -23.58
CA ALA A 8 -8.74 8.37 -23.75
C ALA A 8 -8.29 7.47 -22.57
N VAL A 9 -8.65 7.82 -21.33
CA VAL A 9 -8.37 6.99 -20.15
C VAL A 9 -9.11 5.66 -20.23
N CYS A 10 -10.38 5.64 -20.65
CA CYS A 10 -11.13 4.40 -20.83
C CYS A 10 -10.58 3.54 -21.98
N VAL A 11 -10.21 4.13 -23.11
CA VAL A 11 -9.63 3.39 -24.25
C VAL A 11 -8.27 2.80 -23.90
N ILE A 12 -7.43 3.51 -23.15
CA ILE A 12 -6.16 2.98 -22.63
C ILE A 12 -6.43 1.88 -21.59
N ALA A 13 -7.44 2.02 -20.73
CA ALA A 13 -7.81 1.00 -19.75
C ALA A 13 -8.32 -0.30 -20.39
N PHE A 14 -8.92 -0.25 -21.58
CA PHE A 14 -9.41 -1.43 -22.32
C PHE A 14 -8.46 -1.93 -23.43
N ALA A 15 -7.39 -1.20 -23.76
CA ALA A 15 -6.42 -1.60 -24.79
C ALA A 15 -5.44 -2.70 -24.33
N PHE A 16 -5.48 -3.12 -23.06
CA PHE A 16 -4.65 -4.23 -22.55
C PHE A 16 -5.26 -5.63 -22.77
N GLY A 17 -6.27 -5.74 -23.64
CA GLY A 17 -6.89 -7.02 -23.99
C GLY A 17 -6.37 -7.57 -25.31
N VAL A 18 -5.24 -8.28 -25.26
CA VAL A 18 -4.89 -9.52 -26.02
C VAL A 18 -3.39 -9.72 -25.83
N SER A 19 -3.03 -10.56 -24.89
CA SER A 19 -1.73 -11.22 -24.89
C SER A 19 -1.98 -12.71 -24.87
N ALA A 20 -1.57 -13.34 -25.98
CA ALA A 20 -1.63 -14.76 -26.20
C ALA A 20 -0.95 -15.53 -25.06
N GLN A 21 -1.46 -16.72 -24.81
CA GLN A 21 -1.03 -17.68 -23.81
C GLN A 21 0.48 -17.98 -23.92
N VAL A 22 1.27 -17.29 -23.13
CA VAL A 22 2.53 -17.78 -22.58
C VAL A 22 2.36 -17.62 -21.07
N PRO A 23 2.68 -18.64 -20.24
CA PRO A 23 2.78 -18.43 -18.80
C PRO A 23 3.87 -17.38 -18.56
N ALA A 24 3.50 -16.11 -18.54
CA ALA A 24 4.44 -15.05 -18.28
C ALA A 24 4.98 -15.31 -16.87
N PRO A 25 6.31 -15.33 -16.68
CA PRO A 25 6.88 -15.46 -15.36
C PRO A 25 6.56 -14.23 -14.48
N PHE A 26 5.83 -13.26 -15.01
CA PHE A 26 5.44 -12.03 -14.35
C PHE A 26 3.97 -12.08 -13.92
N SER A 27 3.67 -11.55 -12.74
CA SER A 27 2.32 -11.31 -12.24
C SER A 27 2.20 -9.86 -11.82
N LEU A 28 1.11 -9.20 -12.21
CA LEU A 28 0.80 -7.86 -11.76
C LEU A 28 -0.13 -7.95 -10.54
N TYR A 29 0.19 -7.18 -9.51
CA TYR A 29 -0.59 -7.03 -8.29
C TYR A 29 -1.09 -5.60 -8.21
N ALA A 30 -2.35 -5.44 -7.86
CA ALA A 30 -2.93 -4.16 -7.49
C ALA A 30 -3.94 -4.43 -6.37
N GLY A 31 -3.96 -3.56 -5.36
CA GLY A 31 -4.86 -3.74 -4.23
C GLY A 31 -4.89 -2.54 -3.32
N GLY A 32 -5.73 -2.62 -2.29
CA GLY A 32 -5.76 -1.65 -1.23
C GLY A 32 -6.58 -2.18 -0.06
N ALA A 33 -6.24 -1.73 1.13
CA ALA A 33 -6.91 -2.15 2.36
C ALA A 33 -6.81 -1.06 3.43
N LEU A 34 -7.37 -1.35 4.60
CA LEU A 34 -7.23 -0.51 5.78
C LEU A 34 -5.90 -0.77 6.45
N SER A 35 -5.29 0.30 6.98
CA SER A 35 -4.03 0.26 7.72
C SER A 35 -4.34 0.57 9.17
N LEU A 36 -4.04 -0.37 10.07
CA LEU A 36 -4.30 -0.21 11.51
C LEU A 36 -2.99 0.12 12.24
N PRO A 37 -2.87 1.32 12.82
CA PRO A 37 -1.80 1.63 13.76
C PRO A 37 -1.93 0.72 14.99
N ASN A 38 -1.05 -0.27 15.14
CA ASN A 38 -1.10 -1.22 16.25
C ASN A 38 0.13 -1.15 17.16
N ALA A 39 1.25 -0.63 16.66
CA ALA A 39 2.49 -0.42 17.38
C ALA A 39 3.42 0.53 16.59
N PRO A 40 4.41 1.15 17.25
CA PRO A 40 4.52 1.34 18.70
C PRO A 40 3.39 2.22 19.26
N ASP A 41 3.21 2.27 20.58
CA ASP A 41 2.10 3.01 21.23
C ASP A 41 2.03 4.47 20.76
N ASP A 42 3.18 5.15 20.63
CA ASP A 42 3.26 6.52 20.11
C ASP A 42 2.60 6.69 18.73
N PHE A 43 2.78 5.71 17.83
CA PHE A 43 2.17 5.77 16.49
C PHE A 43 0.69 5.40 16.53
N LYS A 44 0.31 4.46 17.40
CA LYS A 44 -1.07 4.04 17.58
C LYS A 44 -1.94 5.14 18.19
N ASP A 45 -1.40 5.87 19.16
CA ASP A 45 -2.15 6.90 19.89
C ASP A 45 -2.19 8.24 19.14
N SER A 46 -1.21 8.48 18.25
CA SER A 46 -1.15 9.71 17.44
C SER A 46 -1.91 9.62 16.12
N PHE A 47 -2.26 8.43 15.63
CA PHE A 47 -2.84 8.24 14.30
C PHE A 47 -4.07 7.34 14.31
N LYS A 48 -5.08 7.73 13.53
CA LYS A 48 -6.28 6.92 13.29
C LYS A 48 -6.01 5.83 12.26
N THR A 49 -6.89 4.84 12.22
CA THR A 49 -6.96 3.86 11.13
C THR A 49 -6.91 4.57 9.78
N GLY A 50 -5.92 4.19 8.99
CA GLY A 50 -5.67 4.71 7.66
C GLY A 50 -6.12 3.78 6.56
N TYR A 51 -5.72 4.09 5.34
CA TYR A 51 -5.83 3.21 4.19
C TYR A 51 -4.51 3.14 3.44
N HIS A 52 -4.34 2.09 2.66
CA HIS A 52 -3.23 1.98 1.73
C HIS A 52 -3.68 1.43 0.38
N GLY A 53 -2.93 1.81 -0.65
CA GLY A 53 -2.97 1.20 -1.97
C GLY A 53 -1.61 0.61 -2.31
N LEU A 54 -1.60 -0.49 -3.02
CA LEU A 54 -0.41 -1.20 -3.47
C LEU A 54 -0.51 -1.51 -4.96
N VAL A 55 0.61 -1.37 -5.65
CA VAL A 55 0.86 -1.99 -6.96
C VAL A 55 2.18 -2.75 -6.90
N GLY A 56 2.24 -3.90 -7.56
CA GLY A 56 3.44 -4.72 -7.55
C GLY A 56 3.61 -5.55 -8.82
N LEU A 57 4.87 -5.86 -9.15
CA LEU A 57 5.24 -6.74 -10.25
C LEU A 57 6.05 -7.90 -9.69
N GLY A 58 5.50 -9.10 -9.79
CA GLY A 58 6.12 -10.31 -9.25
C GLY A 58 6.72 -11.20 -10.32
N TYR A 59 7.99 -11.56 -10.18
CA TYR A 59 8.71 -12.52 -11.01
C TYR A 59 8.80 -13.89 -10.35
N LYS A 60 8.28 -14.93 -11.01
CA LYS A 60 8.28 -16.31 -10.54
C LYS A 60 9.67 -16.92 -10.73
N MET A 61 10.36 -17.15 -9.62
CA MET A 61 11.71 -17.71 -9.61
C MET A 61 11.72 -19.24 -9.46
N GLY A 62 10.63 -19.83 -8.94
CA GLY A 62 10.54 -21.26 -8.76
C GLY A 62 9.14 -21.76 -8.40
N PRO A 63 9.00 -23.05 -8.08
CA PRO A 63 7.75 -23.59 -7.55
C PRO A 63 7.38 -22.91 -6.24
N GLY A 64 6.24 -22.22 -6.20
CA GLY A 64 5.75 -21.55 -5.00
C GLY A 64 6.45 -20.24 -4.62
N PHE A 65 7.66 -19.98 -5.12
CA PHE A 65 8.43 -18.78 -4.78
C PHE A 65 8.40 -17.71 -5.88
N GLN A 66 8.22 -16.46 -5.46
CA GLN A 66 8.12 -15.28 -6.32
C GLN A 66 8.79 -14.08 -5.65
N LEU A 67 9.50 -13.28 -6.43
CA LEU A 67 10.04 -12.00 -5.99
C LEU A 67 9.15 -10.88 -6.50
N VAL A 68 8.65 -10.01 -5.63
CA VAL A 68 7.68 -8.96 -5.95
C VAL A 68 8.29 -7.59 -5.69
N GLY A 69 8.55 -6.83 -6.75
CA GLY A 69 8.84 -5.40 -6.63
C GLY A 69 7.54 -4.63 -6.44
N LYS A 70 7.48 -3.67 -5.52
CA LYS A 70 6.23 -3.00 -5.15
C LYS A 70 6.39 -1.51 -4.85
N ALA A 71 5.30 -0.80 -5.06
CA ALA A 71 5.09 0.56 -4.63
C ALA A 71 3.76 0.65 -3.86
N GLU A 72 3.79 1.27 -2.69
CA GLU A 72 2.64 1.42 -1.80
C GLU A 72 2.48 2.87 -1.39
N TYR A 73 1.24 3.28 -1.20
CA TYR A 73 0.89 4.58 -0.65
C TYR A 73 0.01 4.38 0.56
N HIS A 74 0.45 4.86 1.72
CA HIS A 74 -0.30 4.84 2.97
C HIS A 74 -0.71 6.25 3.36
N LYS A 75 -1.91 6.37 3.92
CA LYS A 75 -2.40 7.60 4.51
C LYS A 75 -3.03 7.32 5.88
N PHE A 76 -2.59 8.04 6.90
CA PHE A 76 -3.13 8.03 8.25
C PHE A 76 -3.49 9.45 8.68
N ALA A 77 -4.68 9.67 9.23
CA ALA A 77 -5.05 10.97 9.80
C ALA A 77 -4.54 11.05 11.24
N PHE A 78 -4.14 12.24 11.69
CA PHE A 78 -3.80 12.44 13.10
C PHE A 78 -5.01 12.20 14.01
N ASP A 79 -4.75 11.71 15.23
CA ASP A 79 -5.73 11.62 16.29
C ASP A 79 -5.45 12.66 17.38
N PHE A 80 -6.28 13.71 17.41
CA PHE A 80 -6.22 14.78 18.42
C PHE A 80 -7.16 14.53 19.60
N ALA A 81 -7.41 13.26 19.93
CA ALA A 81 -8.31 12.91 21.03
C ALA A 81 -7.95 13.69 22.31
N GLY A 82 -8.87 14.56 22.77
CA GLY A 82 -8.70 15.38 23.97
C GLY A 82 -8.15 16.81 23.75
N LEU A 83 -7.79 17.20 22.52
CA LEU A 83 -7.36 18.56 22.20
C LEU A 83 -8.48 19.32 21.46
N SER A 84 -8.95 20.43 22.03
CA SER A 84 -9.95 21.30 21.40
C SER A 84 -9.31 22.41 20.58
N GLY A 85 -9.79 22.63 19.35
CA GLY A 85 -9.37 23.75 18.49
C GLY A 85 -8.20 23.46 17.54
N VAL A 86 -7.82 22.19 17.42
CA VAL A 86 -6.84 21.67 16.45
C VAL A 86 -7.53 20.60 15.60
N ASP A 87 -7.34 20.64 14.28
CA ASP A 87 -7.93 19.71 13.33
C ASP A 87 -7.02 19.44 12.12
N GLY A 88 -7.42 18.51 11.25
CA GLY A 88 -6.66 18.20 10.04
C GLY A 88 -5.38 17.40 10.27
N GLY A 89 -4.38 17.60 9.40
CA GLY A 89 -3.12 16.85 9.43
C GLY A 89 -3.25 15.40 8.96
N ASP A 90 -2.39 15.01 8.02
CA ASP A 90 -2.28 13.65 7.53
C ASP A 90 -0.81 13.22 7.50
N ASN A 91 -0.53 11.98 7.91
CA ASN A 91 0.73 11.31 7.61
C ASN A 91 0.57 10.51 6.31
N LYS A 92 1.36 10.85 5.32
CA LYS A 92 1.40 10.23 4.00
C LYS A 92 2.73 9.54 3.80
N MET A 93 2.70 8.29 3.36
CA MET A 93 3.91 7.52 3.14
C MET A 93 3.91 6.89 1.76
N TRP A 94 4.96 7.15 0.99
CA TRP A 94 5.28 6.39 -0.22
C TRP A 94 6.31 5.33 0.12
N MET A 95 6.01 4.07 -0.16
CA MET A 95 6.89 2.96 0.14
C MET A 95 7.27 2.26 -1.15
N PHE A 96 8.56 2.03 -1.35
CA PHE A 96 9.11 1.30 -2.49
C PHE A 96 9.97 0.16 -1.97
N GLY A 97 9.78 -1.05 -2.47
CA GLY A 97 10.50 -2.20 -1.92
C GLY A 97 10.36 -3.46 -2.73
N GLY A 98 10.88 -4.54 -2.17
CA GLY A 98 10.82 -5.89 -2.73
C GLY A 98 10.45 -6.91 -1.66
N ASP A 99 9.51 -7.79 -1.98
CA ASP A 99 9.10 -8.91 -1.12
C ASP A 99 9.46 -10.24 -1.76
N GLY A 100 9.93 -11.18 -0.93
CA GLY A 100 9.90 -12.59 -1.26
C GLY A 100 8.54 -13.17 -0.85
N ARG A 101 7.82 -13.77 -1.79
CA ARG A 101 6.52 -14.42 -1.56
C ARG A 101 6.66 -15.93 -1.74
N LEU A 102 6.26 -16.68 -0.72
CA LEU A 102 6.24 -18.15 -0.74
C LEU A 102 4.79 -18.64 -0.59
N ALA A 103 4.29 -19.31 -1.61
CA ALA A 103 2.92 -19.81 -1.67
C ALA A 103 2.89 -21.34 -1.49
N PHE A 104 2.00 -21.80 -0.62
CA PHE A 104 1.80 -23.21 -0.29
C PHE A 104 0.74 -23.80 -1.22
N GLY A 105 1.13 -24.84 -1.96
CA GLY A 105 0.19 -25.57 -2.83
C GLY A 105 -0.68 -26.51 -1.98
N LEU A 106 -1.94 -26.15 -1.77
CA LEU A 106 -2.91 -27.06 -1.16
C LEU A 106 -3.56 -27.94 -2.24
N PRO A 107 -3.61 -29.28 -2.09
CA PRO A 107 -4.05 -30.19 -3.14
C PRO A 107 -5.51 -30.08 -3.61
N ALA A 108 -6.39 -29.39 -2.89
CA ALA A 108 -7.84 -29.61 -3.03
C ALA A 108 -8.74 -28.35 -3.06
N ALA A 109 -8.21 -27.13 -3.12
CA ALA A 109 -9.05 -25.92 -3.09
C ALA A 109 -8.56 -24.84 -4.07
N PRO A 110 -9.43 -23.93 -4.55
CA PRO A 110 -9.03 -22.74 -5.32
C PRO A 110 -8.28 -21.71 -4.46
N ILE A 111 -7.77 -22.14 -3.31
CA ILE A 111 -7.18 -21.34 -2.25
C ILE A 111 -5.71 -21.67 -2.21
N LYS A 112 -4.88 -20.64 -2.32
CA LYS A 112 -3.43 -20.75 -2.27
C LYS A 112 -2.89 -19.82 -1.18
N PRO A 113 -2.74 -20.31 0.06
CA PRO A 113 -2.12 -19.54 1.13
C PRO A 113 -0.69 -19.16 0.76
N PHE A 114 -0.25 -18.01 1.24
CA PHE A 114 1.12 -17.55 1.06
C PHE A 114 1.59 -16.76 2.27
N VAL A 115 2.90 -16.73 2.44
CA VAL A 115 3.60 -15.79 3.32
C VAL A 115 4.50 -14.91 2.47
N PHE A 116 4.78 -13.72 2.98
CA PHE A 116 5.74 -12.82 2.36
C PHE A 116 6.55 -12.11 3.42
N GLY A 117 7.73 -11.67 3.01
CA GLY A 117 8.56 -10.77 3.78
C GLY A 117 9.52 -10.03 2.87
N GLY A 118 9.86 -8.81 3.25
CA GLY A 118 10.55 -7.90 2.36
C GLY A 118 11.13 -6.70 3.07
N VAL A 119 11.83 -5.90 2.28
CA VAL A 119 12.51 -4.68 2.73
C VAL A 119 12.34 -3.59 1.70
N GLY A 120 12.45 -2.34 2.13
CA GLY A 120 12.37 -1.21 1.23
C GLY A 120 12.64 0.13 1.89
N LEU A 121 12.28 1.18 1.17
CA LEU A 121 12.38 2.58 1.59
C LEU A 121 11.00 3.20 1.67
N ALA A 122 10.72 3.89 2.77
CA ALA A 122 9.52 4.68 2.99
C ALA A 122 9.90 6.15 3.00
N SER A 123 9.24 6.96 2.16
CA SER A 123 9.27 8.42 2.21
C SER A 123 8.02 8.90 2.93
N ILE A 124 8.21 9.46 4.12
CA ILE A 124 7.16 9.86 5.05
C ILE A 124 7.05 11.38 5.00
N LYS A 125 5.83 11.88 4.87
CA LYS A 125 5.49 13.31 4.85
C LYS A 125 4.31 13.57 5.76
N TYR A 126 4.38 14.66 6.51
CA TYR A 126 3.29 15.15 7.33
C TYR A 126 2.69 16.38 6.66
N ASP A 127 1.38 16.39 6.50
CA ASP A 127 0.64 17.58 6.12
C ASP A 127 0.45 18.48 7.36
N ASP A 128 0.36 19.78 7.11
CA ASP A 128 0.12 20.78 8.15
C ASP A 128 -1.16 20.50 8.93
N ILE A 129 -1.05 20.66 10.24
CA ILE A 129 -2.15 20.62 11.19
C ILE A 129 -2.87 21.97 11.16
N GLY A 130 -4.19 21.92 11.00
CA GLY A 130 -5.08 23.07 11.01
C GLY A 130 -5.49 23.50 12.42
N GLY A 131 -5.85 24.77 12.56
CA GLY A 131 -6.36 25.33 13.81
C GLY A 131 -6.13 26.83 13.91
N ASN A 132 -6.97 27.51 14.69
CA ASN A 132 -6.87 28.97 14.90
C ASN A 132 -6.14 29.31 16.23
N LEU A 133 -5.17 28.48 16.60
CA LEU A 133 -4.48 28.53 17.89
C LEU A 133 -2.97 28.50 17.69
N THR A 134 -2.24 29.18 18.57
CA THR A 134 -0.77 29.16 18.65
C THR A 134 -0.21 27.73 18.76
N LEU A 135 -0.98 26.83 19.38
CA LEU A 135 -0.69 25.40 19.48
C LEU A 135 -0.56 24.70 18.12
N ALA A 136 -1.37 25.07 17.10
CA ALA A 136 -1.26 24.47 15.78
C ALA A 136 0.07 24.88 15.11
N THR A 137 0.52 26.12 15.29
CA THR A 137 1.83 26.58 14.83
C THR A 137 2.96 25.81 15.52
N GLU A 138 2.92 25.68 16.84
CA GLU A 138 3.95 24.93 17.60
C GLU A 138 4.00 23.45 17.22
N LEU A 139 2.83 22.83 16.98
CA LEU A 139 2.78 21.44 16.50
C LEU A 139 3.37 21.30 15.10
N ASN A 140 3.08 22.23 14.19
CA ASN A 140 3.66 22.24 12.85
C ASN A 140 5.18 22.44 12.89
N ASP A 141 5.70 23.30 13.77
CA ASP A 141 7.14 23.51 13.94
C ASP A 141 7.85 22.28 14.54
N ALA A 142 7.12 21.45 15.31
CA ALA A 142 7.63 20.21 15.87
C ALA A 142 7.53 19.01 14.89
N LEU A 143 6.73 19.12 13.83
CA LEU A 143 6.65 18.06 12.82
C LEU A 143 7.96 18.00 12.03
N PRO A 144 8.56 16.80 11.89
CA PRO A 144 9.76 16.68 11.10
C PRO A 144 9.45 16.87 9.61
N ASP A 145 10.41 17.49 8.90
CA ASP A 145 10.45 17.49 7.44
C ASP A 145 10.38 16.07 6.86
N ALA A 146 10.10 15.98 5.56
CA ALA A 146 10.01 14.71 4.84
C ALA A 146 11.19 13.77 5.14
N GLN A 147 10.91 12.58 5.69
CA GLN A 147 11.92 11.62 6.12
C GLN A 147 11.94 10.39 5.24
N ASN A 148 13.13 9.88 4.93
CA ASN A 148 13.30 8.58 4.29
C ASN A 148 13.75 7.55 5.34
N LYS A 149 13.01 6.46 5.47
CA LYS A 149 13.31 5.37 6.42
C LYS A 149 13.38 4.03 5.70
N VAL A 150 14.33 3.19 6.11
CA VAL A 150 14.32 1.78 5.71
C VAL A 150 13.22 1.08 6.49
N TYR A 151 12.47 0.22 5.83
CA TYR A 151 11.47 -0.63 6.47
C TYR A 151 11.71 -2.10 6.13
N TYR A 152 11.19 -2.97 6.98
CA TYR A 152 10.97 -4.38 6.69
C TYR A 152 9.51 -4.71 6.96
N ASN A 153 9.01 -5.74 6.29
CA ASN A 153 7.65 -6.23 6.49
C ASN A 153 7.64 -7.76 6.51
N ILE A 154 6.60 -8.28 7.15
CA ILE A 154 6.25 -9.70 7.10
C ILE A 154 4.73 -9.79 7.07
N GLY A 155 4.21 -10.78 6.38
CA GLY A 155 2.78 -10.99 6.33
C GLY A 155 2.41 -12.34 5.76
N ALA A 156 1.12 -12.63 5.84
CA ALA A 156 0.51 -13.81 5.28
C ALA A 156 -0.78 -13.41 4.56
N GLY A 157 -1.17 -14.21 3.58
CA GLY A 157 -2.38 -13.98 2.83
C GLY A 157 -2.86 -15.25 2.15
N VAL A 158 -3.97 -15.12 1.46
CA VAL A 158 -4.62 -16.20 0.73
C VAL A 158 -4.94 -15.69 -0.67
N GLU A 159 -4.54 -16.44 -1.68
CA GLU A 159 -4.91 -16.19 -3.07
C GLU A 159 -6.10 -17.08 -3.44
N LEU A 160 -7.18 -16.47 -3.91
CA LEU A 160 -8.38 -17.11 -4.42
C LEU A 160 -8.35 -17.07 -5.95
N LYS A 161 -8.32 -18.23 -6.59
CA LYS A 161 -8.33 -18.28 -8.06
C LYS A 161 -9.73 -18.00 -8.61
N PHE A 162 -9.88 -16.91 -9.34
CA PHE A 162 -11.09 -16.54 -10.07
C PHE A 162 -10.85 -16.68 -11.58
N GLY A 163 -10.77 -17.94 -12.03
CA GLY A 163 -10.51 -18.29 -13.43
C GLY A 163 -9.02 -18.41 -13.79
N PRO A 164 -8.69 -18.52 -15.08
CA PRO A 164 -7.33 -18.84 -15.52
C PRO A 164 -6.31 -17.70 -15.35
N SER A 165 -6.78 -16.45 -15.38
CA SER A 165 -5.93 -15.26 -15.51
C SER A 165 -6.09 -14.24 -14.38
N PHE A 166 -7.03 -14.47 -13.45
CA PHE A 166 -7.35 -13.52 -12.40
C PHE A 166 -7.42 -14.24 -11.05
N ASN A 167 -6.74 -13.69 -10.06
CA ASN A 167 -6.77 -14.16 -8.69
C ASN A 167 -7.05 -12.97 -7.78
N LEU A 168 -7.77 -13.21 -6.69
CA LEU A 168 -8.03 -12.27 -5.60
C LEU A 168 -7.16 -12.58 -4.39
#